data_AF-A0AAN6SNV9-F1
#
_entry.id   AF-A0AAN6SNV9-F1
#
_cell.length_a   1.000
_cell.length_b   1.000
_cell.length_c   1.000
_cell.angle_alpha   90.00
_cell.angle_beta   90.00
_cell.angle_gamma   90.00
#
_symmetry.space_group_name_H-M   'P 1'
#
loop_
_entity.id
_entity.type
_entity.pdbx_description
1 polymer ?
#
loop_
_entity_poly.entity_id
_entity_poly.type
_entity_poly.pdbx_seq_one_letter_code
_entity_poly.pdbx_strand_id
1 'polypeptide(L)'
;MATRPTLAYFAAPELLPAPLPTVAEILESTRFLVRYGGALVVRVGDHFVVKYGKKVNLQEGGNMLFVRQHTSVPVPAVYALFHDEGTGQNFIIQEYVAGKPLDLVWDTLCLNEEMAITCQLRQNMDEMRSIPSPGYYGGHRLVFTHGDLFPGNMIFREDTKTVALAQYRYDWAQWVPVVLAEYFAELGWMQGRRELAFPSYGWV
;
A
#
# COMPACT_ATOMS: atom_id res chain seq x y z
N MET A 1 -0.10 -20.50 11.29
CA MET A 1 -0.10 -19.78 10.00
C MET A 1 -0.97 -18.55 10.15
N ALA A 2 -0.52 -17.40 9.67
CA ALA A 2 -1.34 -16.20 9.67
C ALA A 2 -2.54 -16.39 8.72
N THR A 3 -3.75 -16.21 9.23
CA THR A 3 -5.00 -16.41 8.48
C THR A 3 -5.29 -15.22 7.58
N ARG A 4 -5.66 -15.48 6.32
CA ARG A 4 -6.07 -14.42 5.38
C ARG A 4 -7.48 -13.93 5.69
N PRO A 5 -7.77 -12.65 5.47
CA PRO A 5 -9.15 -12.13 5.51
C PRO A 5 -10.04 -12.84 4.50
N THR A 6 -11.30 -13.09 4.88
CA THR A 6 -12.33 -13.66 3.98
C THR A 6 -12.90 -12.56 3.08
N LEU A 7 -13.22 -12.90 1.82
CA LEU A 7 -13.92 -12.03 0.87
C LEU A 7 -15.36 -12.53 0.68
N ALA A 8 -16.38 -11.68 0.59
CA ALA A 8 -16.37 -10.23 0.77
C ALA A 8 -16.03 -9.80 2.22
N TYR A 9 -15.58 -8.56 2.39
CA TYR A 9 -15.25 -7.98 3.69
C TYR A 9 -15.94 -6.63 3.87
N PHE A 10 -16.46 -6.40 5.08
CA PHE A 10 -16.96 -5.09 5.53
C PHE A 10 -16.47 -4.86 6.97
N ALA A 11 -15.89 -3.70 7.22
CA ALA A 11 -15.47 -3.31 8.55
C ALA A 11 -16.70 -3.11 9.47
N ALA A 12 -16.52 -3.34 10.76
CA ALA A 12 -17.57 -3.10 11.75
C ALA A 12 -17.97 -1.61 11.75
N PRO A 13 -19.27 -1.26 11.88
CA PRO A 13 -19.74 0.11 11.77
C PRO A 13 -19.02 1.12 12.67
N GLU A 14 -18.61 0.70 13.87
CA GLU A 14 -17.87 1.50 14.85
C GLU A 14 -16.45 1.88 14.40
N LEU A 15 -15.89 1.18 13.41
CA LEU A 15 -14.58 1.48 12.84
C LEU A 15 -14.68 2.41 11.63
N LEU A 16 -15.89 2.69 11.14
CA LEU A 16 -16.09 3.52 9.97
C LEU A 16 -16.01 5.01 10.34
N PRO A 17 -15.25 5.83 9.60
CA PRO A 17 -15.18 7.27 9.83
C PRO A 17 -16.48 8.00 9.42
N ALA A 18 -17.28 7.37 8.55
CA ALA A 18 -18.57 7.83 8.06
C ALA A 18 -19.33 6.62 7.46
N PRO A 19 -20.64 6.73 7.14
CA PRO A 19 -21.33 5.69 6.40
C PRO A 19 -20.61 5.34 5.09
N LEU A 20 -20.52 4.05 4.76
CA LEU A 20 -19.91 3.60 3.50
C LEU A 20 -20.65 4.20 2.30
N PRO A 21 -19.93 4.70 1.28
CA PRO A 21 -20.57 5.20 0.08
C PRO A 21 -21.22 4.06 -0.71
N THR A 22 -22.40 4.34 -1.26
CA THR A 22 -23.11 3.45 -2.17
C THR A 22 -22.38 3.33 -3.51
N VAL A 23 -22.66 2.27 -4.26
CA VAL A 23 -22.13 2.09 -5.62
C VAL A 23 -22.48 3.28 -6.51
N ALA A 24 -23.69 3.83 -6.42
CA ALA A 24 -24.10 5.01 -7.18
C ALA A 24 -23.22 6.22 -6.86
N GLU A 25 -23.03 6.55 -5.58
CA GLU A 25 -22.16 7.67 -5.16
C GLU A 25 -20.70 7.51 -5.60
N ILE A 26 -20.20 6.27 -5.61
CA ILE A 26 -18.85 5.95 -6.09
C ILE A 26 -18.74 6.23 -7.59
N LEU A 27 -19.70 5.76 -8.39
CA LEU A 27 -19.70 5.90 -9.85
C LEU A 27 -19.93 7.34 -10.30
N GLU A 28 -20.67 8.13 -9.53
CA GLU A 28 -20.93 9.55 -9.79
C GLU A 28 -19.77 10.47 -9.35
N SER A 29 -18.81 9.96 -8.58
CA SER A 29 -17.68 10.78 -8.12
C SER A 29 -16.85 11.32 -9.29
N THR A 30 -16.66 12.64 -9.31
CA THR A 30 -15.81 13.35 -10.27
C THR A 30 -14.37 13.57 -9.76
N ARG A 31 -14.07 13.16 -8.52
CA ARG A 31 -12.79 13.39 -7.86
C ARG A 31 -11.80 12.26 -8.15
N PHE A 32 -11.39 12.14 -9.40
CA PHE A 32 -10.46 11.11 -9.85
C PHE A 32 -9.04 11.34 -9.32
N LEU A 33 -8.46 10.30 -8.73
CA LEU A 33 -7.05 10.25 -8.34
C LEU A 33 -6.22 9.53 -9.39
N VAL A 34 -6.74 8.44 -9.95
CA VAL A 34 -6.08 7.63 -11.00
C VAL A 34 -7.11 7.08 -11.98
N ARG A 35 -6.74 7.05 -13.26
CA ARG A 35 -7.42 6.30 -14.31
C ARG A 35 -6.41 5.43 -15.06
N TYR A 36 -6.49 4.12 -14.90
CA TYR A 36 -5.50 3.23 -15.54
C TYR A 36 -6.05 1.82 -15.76
N GLY A 37 -5.80 1.25 -16.95
CA GLY A 37 -5.88 -0.20 -17.18
C GLY A 37 -7.24 -0.89 -16.93
N GLY A 38 -8.34 -0.15 -16.81
CA GLY A 38 -9.66 -0.69 -16.44
C GLY A 38 -9.98 -0.66 -14.94
N ALA A 39 -9.15 0.03 -14.15
CA ALA A 39 -9.41 0.43 -12.78
C ALA A 39 -9.50 1.96 -12.67
N LEU A 40 -10.43 2.41 -11.82
CA LEU A 40 -10.63 3.82 -11.48
C LEU A 40 -10.40 3.98 -9.98
N VAL A 41 -9.72 5.05 -9.60
CA VAL A 41 -9.55 5.44 -8.20
C VAL A 41 -10.16 6.81 -8.01
N VAL A 42 -11.17 6.90 -7.15
CA VAL A 42 -11.92 8.12 -6.87
C VAL A 42 -11.92 8.42 -5.38
N ARG A 43 -11.95 9.70 -5.03
CA ARG A 43 -12.28 10.13 -3.67
C ARG A 43 -13.80 10.27 -3.53
N VAL A 44 -14.36 9.78 -2.43
CA VAL A 44 -15.78 9.93 -2.11
C VAL A 44 -15.91 10.56 -0.73
N GLY A 45 -16.60 11.70 -0.66
CA GLY A 45 -16.63 12.54 0.54
C GLY A 45 -15.22 12.93 1.02
N ASP A 46 -15.04 12.98 2.33
CA ASP A 46 -13.78 13.37 2.96
C ASP A 46 -12.96 12.22 3.55
N HIS A 47 -13.55 11.03 3.61
CA HIS A 47 -12.97 9.91 4.33
C HIS A 47 -12.53 8.74 3.44
N PHE A 48 -13.05 8.66 2.21
CA PHE A 48 -12.91 7.45 1.40
C PHE A 48 -12.14 7.69 0.10
N VAL A 49 -11.26 6.74 -0.19
CA VAL A 49 -10.80 6.46 -1.54
C VAL A 49 -11.39 5.12 -1.96
N VAL A 50 -11.88 5.05 -3.18
CA VAL A 50 -12.46 3.84 -3.74
C VAL A 50 -11.73 3.49 -5.02
N LYS A 51 -11.13 2.29 -5.03
CA LYS A 51 -10.60 1.66 -6.24
C LYS A 51 -11.64 0.68 -6.76
N TYR A 52 -12.05 0.84 -8.01
CA TYR A 52 -13.06 -0.03 -8.61
C TYR A 52 -12.82 -0.32 -10.09
N GLY A 53 -13.34 -1.47 -10.55
CA GLY A 53 -13.26 -1.88 -11.95
C GLY A 53 -13.29 -3.39 -12.13
N LYS A 54 -13.45 -3.83 -13.39
CA LYS A 54 -13.57 -5.27 -13.74
C LYS A 54 -12.29 -6.07 -13.50
N LYS A 55 -11.14 -5.38 -13.50
CA LYS A 55 -9.81 -5.97 -13.31
C LYS A 55 -9.22 -5.68 -11.92
N VAL A 56 -9.97 -5.02 -11.03
CA VAL A 56 -9.49 -4.74 -9.68
C VAL A 56 -9.43 -6.05 -8.91
N ASN A 57 -8.28 -6.35 -8.31
CA ASN A 57 -8.07 -7.55 -7.54
C ASN A 57 -8.37 -7.28 -6.05
N LEU A 58 -9.42 -7.90 -5.50
CA LEU A 58 -9.78 -7.70 -4.08
C LEU A 58 -8.68 -8.19 -3.10
N GLN A 59 -7.74 -9.02 -3.57
CA GLN A 59 -6.58 -9.40 -2.77
C GLN A 59 -5.70 -8.21 -2.39
N GLU A 60 -5.71 -7.11 -3.15
CA GLU A 60 -4.99 -5.89 -2.79
C GLU A 60 -5.44 -5.37 -1.41
N GLY A 61 -6.75 -5.27 -1.20
CA GLY A 61 -7.32 -4.90 0.09
C GLY A 61 -7.15 -5.97 1.16
N GLY A 62 -7.23 -7.26 0.78
CA GLY A 62 -6.93 -8.37 1.68
C GLY A 62 -5.50 -8.31 2.22
N ASN A 63 -4.55 -7.90 1.39
CA ASN A 63 -3.15 -7.74 1.77
C ASN A 63 -2.93 -6.52 2.68
N MET A 64 -3.65 -5.42 2.48
CA MET A 64 -3.63 -4.30 3.43
C MET A 64 -4.16 -4.69 4.81
N LEU A 65 -5.28 -5.43 4.86
CA LEU A 65 -5.81 -5.99 6.11
C LEU A 65 -4.79 -6.93 6.78
N PHE A 66 -4.14 -7.79 6.00
CA PHE A 66 -3.10 -8.70 6.50
C PHE A 66 -1.91 -7.96 7.10
N VAL A 67 -1.37 -6.93 6.42
CA VAL A 67 -0.26 -6.11 6.92
C VAL A 67 -0.67 -5.46 8.24
N ARG A 68 -1.82 -4.77 8.27
CA ARG A 68 -2.29 -4.04 9.45
C ARG A 68 -2.55 -4.95 10.67
N GLN A 69 -2.84 -6.23 10.45
CA GLN A 69 -3.01 -7.22 11.52
C GLN A 69 -1.69 -7.72 12.12
N HIS A 70 -0.59 -7.67 11.36
CA HIS A 70 0.68 -8.30 11.73
C HIS A 70 1.83 -7.32 11.92
N THR A 71 1.63 -6.04 11.57
CA THR A 71 2.65 -5.00 11.66
C THR A 71 2.06 -3.67 12.09
N SER A 72 2.93 -2.74 12.43
CA SER A 72 2.64 -1.33 12.72
C SER A 72 2.82 -0.45 11.49
N VAL A 73 3.07 -1.05 10.32
CA VAL A 73 3.34 -0.32 9.07
C VAL A 73 2.11 0.50 8.67
N PRO A 74 2.28 1.81 8.42
CA PRO A 74 1.18 2.67 8.05
C PRO A 74 0.67 2.35 6.64
N VAL A 75 -0.42 1.60 6.56
CA VAL A 75 -1.21 1.35 5.35
C VAL A 75 -2.64 1.90 5.53
N PRO A 76 -3.33 2.35 4.46
CA PRO A 76 -4.72 2.77 4.53
C PRO A 76 -5.60 1.72 5.21
N ALA A 77 -6.48 2.15 6.10
CA ALA A 77 -7.52 1.25 6.62
C ALA A 77 -8.44 0.80 5.48
N VAL A 78 -8.77 -0.49 5.43
CA VAL A 78 -9.74 -1.04 4.48
C VAL A 78 -11.10 -1.11 5.16
N TYR A 79 -12.13 -0.59 4.52
CA TYR A 79 -13.49 -0.55 5.06
C TYR A 79 -14.44 -1.51 4.35
N ALA A 80 -14.24 -1.76 3.05
CA ALA A 80 -15.03 -2.77 2.33
C ALA A 80 -14.27 -3.36 1.13
N LEU A 81 -14.51 -4.65 0.87
CA LEU A 81 -14.03 -5.41 -0.29
C LEU A 81 -15.17 -6.25 -0.83
N PHE A 82 -15.67 -5.96 -2.03
CA PHE A 82 -16.79 -6.70 -2.60
C PHE A 82 -16.83 -6.68 -4.12
N HIS A 83 -17.52 -7.66 -4.69
CA HIS A 83 -17.96 -7.67 -6.07
C HIS A 83 -19.41 -7.17 -6.11
N ASP A 84 -19.70 -6.26 -7.03
CA ASP A 84 -21.08 -5.83 -7.29
C ASP A 84 -21.58 -6.48 -8.59
N GLU A 85 -22.58 -7.35 -8.47
CA GLU A 85 -23.17 -8.09 -9.59
C GLU A 85 -23.84 -7.17 -10.62
N GLY A 86 -24.39 -6.03 -10.18
CA GLY A 86 -25.10 -5.09 -11.06
C GLY A 86 -24.17 -4.41 -12.07
N THR A 87 -22.98 -4.02 -11.62
CA THR A 87 -21.94 -3.39 -12.45
C THR A 87 -20.93 -4.40 -13.01
N GLY A 88 -20.84 -5.59 -12.41
CA GLY A 88 -19.81 -6.60 -12.69
C GLY A 88 -18.40 -6.12 -12.33
N GLN A 89 -18.28 -5.26 -11.31
CA GLN A 89 -17.01 -4.64 -10.91
C GLN A 89 -16.63 -5.02 -9.47
N ASN A 90 -15.33 -5.07 -9.22
CA ASN A 90 -14.80 -5.19 -7.86
C ASN A 90 -14.59 -3.79 -7.27
N PHE A 91 -14.83 -3.66 -5.97
CA PHE A 91 -14.71 -2.43 -5.20
C PHE A 91 -13.84 -2.65 -3.96
N ILE A 92 -12.88 -1.74 -3.79
CA ILE A 92 -12.05 -1.63 -2.59
C ILE A 92 -12.30 -0.23 -2.01
N ILE A 93 -12.97 -0.17 -0.87
CA ILE A 93 -13.21 1.07 -0.12
C ILE A 93 -12.19 1.15 1.00
N GLN A 94 -11.40 2.21 1.02
CA GLN A 94 -10.31 2.41 1.96
C GLN A 94 -10.21 3.86 2.46
N GLU A 95 -9.40 4.07 3.48
CA GLU A 95 -9.05 5.37 4.05
C GLU A 95 -8.49 6.31 2.99
N TYR A 96 -9.05 7.51 2.91
CA TYR A 96 -8.39 8.63 2.29
C TYR A 96 -7.28 9.14 3.20
N VAL A 97 -6.03 8.84 2.83
CA VAL A 97 -4.87 9.40 3.52
C VAL A 97 -4.63 10.82 3.00
N ALA A 98 -4.85 11.80 3.87
CA ALA A 98 -4.53 13.19 3.57
C ALA A 98 -3.01 13.38 3.43
N GLY A 99 -2.59 14.00 2.33
CA GLY A 99 -1.18 14.22 2.03
C GLY A 99 -0.93 14.37 0.54
N LYS A 100 0.35 14.37 0.17
CA LYS A 100 0.80 14.44 -1.22
C LYS A 100 1.58 13.17 -1.58
N PRO A 101 1.50 12.71 -2.83
CA PRO A 101 2.44 11.70 -3.34
C PRO A 101 3.90 12.10 -3.03
N LEU A 102 4.68 11.16 -2.51
CA LEU A 102 6.05 11.44 -2.05
C LEU A 102 6.95 11.90 -3.21
N ASP A 103 6.76 11.36 -4.42
CA ASP A 103 7.48 11.80 -5.63
C ASP A 103 7.32 13.30 -5.93
N LEU A 104 6.16 13.88 -5.63
CA LEU A 104 5.88 15.30 -5.90
C LEU A 104 6.51 16.24 -4.87
N VAL A 105 6.81 15.75 -3.67
CA VAL A 105 7.36 16.58 -2.58
C VAL A 105 8.83 16.28 -2.29
N TRP A 106 9.37 15.17 -2.81
CA TRP A 106 10.72 14.71 -2.48
C TRP A 106 11.78 15.80 -2.63
N ASP A 107 11.83 16.47 -3.79
CA ASP A 107 12.84 17.50 -4.08
C ASP A 107 12.65 18.80 -3.26
N THR A 108 11.58 18.90 -2.46
CA THR A 108 11.32 20.01 -1.52
C THR A 108 11.73 19.70 -0.09
N LEU A 109 12.08 18.44 0.22
CA LEU A 109 12.46 18.00 1.55
C LEU A 109 13.89 18.44 1.88
N CYS A 110 14.13 18.75 3.15
CA CYS A 110 15.51 18.91 3.62
C CYS A 110 16.16 17.54 3.85
N LEU A 111 17.50 17.52 3.91
CA LEU A 111 18.27 16.29 4.13
C LEU A 111 17.80 15.50 5.36
N ASN A 112 17.46 16.19 6.45
CA ASN A 112 16.95 15.53 7.67
C ASN A 112 15.60 14.83 7.45
N GLU A 113 14.71 15.43 6.66
CA GLU A 113 13.42 14.84 6.31
C GLU A 113 13.59 13.63 5.37
N GLU A 114 14.44 13.76 4.34
CA GLU A 114 14.78 12.64 3.45
C GLU A 114 15.36 11.46 4.23
N MET A 115 16.29 11.73 5.15
CA MET A 115 16.88 10.71 6.02
C MET A 115 15.84 10.06 6.93
N ALA A 116 14.96 10.84 7.55
CA ALA A 116 13.90 10.34 8.43
C ALA A 116 12.93 9.44 7.67
N ILE A 117 12.48 9.86 6.49
CA ILE A 117 11.59 9.06 5.62
C ILE A 117 12.29 7.79 5.17
N THR A 118 13.55 7.87 4.76
CA THR A 118 14.33 6.70 4.34
C THR A 118 14.49 5.69 5.48
N CYS A 119 14.73 6.18 6.71
CA CYS A 119 14.79 5.34 7.90
C CYS A 119 13.44 4.67 8.20
N GLN A 120 12.35 5.44 8.14
CA GLN A 120 11.00 4.92 8.32
C GLN A 120 10.66 3.84 7.28
N LEU A 121 10.96 4.08 6.00
CA LEU A 121 10.68 3.12 4.93
C LEU A 121 11.46 1.82 5.11
N ARG A 122 12.72 1.90 5.54
CA ARG A 122 13.52 0.71 5.89
C ARG A 122 12.89 -0.07 7.02
N GLN A 123 12.52 0.59 8.10
CA GLN A 123 11.86 -0.05 9.25
C GLN A 123 10.55 -0.73 8.84
N ASN A 124 9.75 -0.07 8.01
CA ASN A 124 8.51 -0.65 7.49
C ASN A 124 8.76 -1.94 6.69
N MET A 125 9.79 -1.94 5.83
CA MET A 125 10.14 -3.13 5.05
C MET A 125 10.69 -4.25 5.92
N ASP A 126 11.54 -3.94 6.88
CA ASP A 126 12.07 -4.91 7.84
C ASP A 126 10.93 -5.55 8.64
N GLU A 127 9.95 -4.77 9.08
CA GLU A 127 8.77 -5.25 9.79
C GLU A 127 7.89 -6.15 8.91
N MET A 128 7.60 -5.76 7.67
CA MET A 128 6.85 -6.62 6.72
C MET A 128 7.58 -7.94 6.45
N ARG A 129 8.91 -7.92 6.33
CA ARG A 129 9.74 -9.12 6.10
C ARG A 129 9.91 -9.97 7.35
N SER A 130 9.59 -9.44 8.52
CA SER A 130 9.58 -10.17 9.80
C SER A 130 8.33 -11.04 9.99
N ILE A 131 7.27 -10.80 9.21
CA ILE A 131 6.05 -11.60 9.25
C ILE A 131 6.41 -13.08 9.04
N PRO A 132 5.94 -14.01 9.92
CA PRO A 132 6.28 -15.42 9.83
C PRO A 132 6.04 -16.02 8.44
N SER A 133 7.11 -16.55 7.85
CA SER A 133 7.08 -17.09 6.50
C SER A 133 6.15 -18.31 6.39
N PRO A 134 5.36 -18.43 5.31
CA PRO A 134 4.56 -19.61 5.06
C PRO A 134 5.37 -20.79 4.52
N GLY A 135 6.65 -20.58 4.17
CA GLY A 135 7.51 -21.64 3.66
C GLY A 135 8.67 -21.14 2.80
N TYR A 136 9.13 -22.01 1.92
CA TYR A 136 10.30 -21.80 1.07
C TYR A 136 9.94 -22.08 -0.38
N TYR A 137 10.60 -21.37 -1.29
CA TYR A 137 10.54 -21.65 -2.73
C TYR A 137 11.96 -21.69 -3.29
N GLY A 138 12.33 -22.78 -3.96
CA GLY A 138 13.68 -22.97 -4.49
C GLY A 138 14.78 -22.91 -3.42
N GLY A 139 14.50 -23.33 -2.18
CA GLY A 139 15.44 -23.26 -1.05
C GLY A 139 15.52 -21.88 -0.37
N HIS A 140 14.85 -20.85 -0.90
CA HIS A 140 14.84 -19.51 -0.32
C HIS A 140 13.58 -19.27 0.50
N ARG A 141 13.74 -18.68 1.69
CA ARG A 141 12.62 -18.30 2.56
C ARG A 141 11.72 -17.30 1.84
N LEU A 142 10.42 -17.47 1.92
CA LEU A 142 9.46 -16.49 1.43
C LEU A 142 9.35 -15.33 2.43
N VAL A 143 9.42 -14.10 1.94
CA VAL A 143 9.17 -12.88 2.71
C VAL A 143 8.00 -12.12 2.10
N PHE A 144 7.25 -11.41 2.94
CA PHE A 144 6.18 -10.54 2.47
C PHE A 144 6.76 -9.18 2.13
N THR A 145 6.53 -8.72 0.90
CA THR A 145 7.04 -7.42 0.42
C THR A 145 5.94 -6.67 -0.30
N HIS A 146 6.09 -5.35 -0.41
CA HIS A 146 5.14 -4.51 -1.10
C HIS A 146 5.10 -4.82 -2.61
N GLY A 147 6.26 -5.06 -3.24
CA GLY A 147 6.37 -5.53 -4.62
C GLY A 147 6.28 -4.45 -5.70
N ASP A 148 6.05 -3.19 -5.32
CA ASP A 148 5.94 -2.03 -6.22
C ASP A 148 6.28 -0.73 -5.48
N LEU A 149 7.37 -0.74 -4.70
CA LEU A 149 7.71 0.35 -3.78
C LEU A 149 8.41 1.52 -4.50
N PHE A 150 7.62 2.44 -5.07
CA PHE A 150 8.12 3.71 -5.61
C PHE A 150 7.43 4.92 -4.96
N PRO A 151 8.05 6.11 -4.94
CA PRO A 151 7.54 7.26 -4.18
C PRO A 151 6.12 7.72 -4.58
N GLY A 152 5.68 7.48 -5.81
CA GLY A 152 4.30 7.74 -6.25
C GLY A 152 3.22 6.82 -5.64
N ASN A 153 3.61 5.71 -4.99
CA ASN A 153 2.75 4.83 -4.19
C ASN A 153 2.89 5.11 -2.68
N MET A 154 3.36 6.29 -2.33
CA MET A 154 3.57 6.72 -0.95
C MET A 154 2.89 8.06 -0.75
N ILE A 155 2.17 8.20 0.35
CA ILE A 155 1.57 9.48 0.72
C ILE A 155 2.38 10.08 1.86
N PHE A 156 3.01 11.21 1.58
CA PHE A 156 3.66 12.06 2.56
C PHE A 156 2.62 12.88 3.32
N ARG A 157 2.61 12.71 4.63
CA ARG A 157 1.75 13.42 5.58
C ARG A 157 2.51 14.62 6.13
N GLU A 158 2.14 15.83 5.70
CA GLU A 158 2.87 17.05 6.04
C GLU A 158 2.83 17.39 7.55
N ASP A 159 1.74 17.02 8.23
CA ASP A 159 1.48 17.28 9.65
C ASP A 159 2.40 16.48 10.58
N THR A 160 2.63 15.21 10.23
CA THR A 160 3.40 14.25 11.02
C THR A 160 4.79 14.02 10.46
N LYS A 161 5.08 14.52 9.25
CA LYS A 161 6.32 14.27 8.50
C LYS A 161 6.59 12.77 8.33
N THR A 162 5.53 11.99 8.15
CA THR A 162 5.58 10.54 7.96
C THR A 162 5.08 10.13 6.59
N VAL A 163 5.37 8.89 6.20
CA VAL A 163 4.89 8.29 4.97
C VAL A 163 3.96 7.12 5.27
N ALA A 164 2.80 7.11 4.63
CA ALA A 164 1.94 5.93 4.53
C ALA A 164 2.18 5.23 3.19
N LEU A 165 2.29 3.89 3.22
CA LEU A 165 2.39 3.09 2.01
C LEU A 165 0.98 2.94 1.42
N ALA A 166 0.74 3.52 0.23
CA ALA A 166 -0.58 3.59 -0.38
C ALA A 166 -0.50 3.31 -1.89
N GLN A 167 -1.08 2.19 -2.32
CA GLN A 167 -1.13 1.84 -3.74
C GLN A 167 -2.42 2.28 -4.39
N TYR A 168 -2.29 2.91 -5.56
CA TYR A 168 -3.44 3.22 -6.41
C TYR A 168 -3.34 2.59 -7.81
N ARG A 169 -2.26 1.89 -8.17
CA ARG A 169 -1.99 1.50 -9.58
C ARG A 169 -1.87 -0.02 -9.86
N TYR A 170 -1.27 -0.84 -8.99
CA TYR A 170 -1.00 -2.27 -9.26
C TYR A 170 -1.36 -3.24 -8.11
N ASP A 171 -1.24 -4.55 -8.36
CA ASP A 171 -1.40 -5.62 -7.36
C ASP A 171 -0.54 -5.32 -6.12
N TRP A 172 -1.17 -5.25 -4.95
CA TRP A 172 -0.55 -4.83 -3.70
C TRP A 172 -0.12 -6.03 -2.88
N ALA A 173 1.18 -6.07 -2.58
CA ALA A 173 1.93 -6.96 -1.70
C ALA A 173 1.80 -8.47 -1.96
N GLN A 174 2.93 -9.18 -1.88
CA GLN A 174 2.99 -10.61 -2.14
C GLN A 174 4.13 -11.29 -1.40
N TRP A 175 4.01 -12.62 -1.26
CA TRP A 175 5.10 -13.47 -0.81
C TRP A 175 6.08 -13.72 -1.96
N VAL A 176 7.34 -13.36 -1.75
CA VAL A 176 8.42 -13.60 -2.72
C VAL A 176 9.60 -14.30 -2.05
N PRO A 177 10.38 -15.11 -2.79
CA PRO A 177 11.68 -15.56 -2.32
C PRO A 177 12.53 -14.36 -1.87
N VAL A 178 13.20 -14.46 -0.70
CA VAL A 178 14.01 -13.37 -0.14
C VAL A 178 15.05 -12.83 -1.13
N VAL A 179 15.62 -13.70 -1.95
CA VAL A 179 16.54 -13.33 -3.04
C VAL A 179 15.89 -12.37 -4.03
N LEU A 180 14.62 -12.57 -4.40
CA LEU A 180 13.92 -11.65 -5.31
C LEU A 180 13.51 -10.36 -4.60
N ALA A 181 13.27 -10.38 -3.29
CA ALA A 181 12.92 -9.19 -2.51
C ALA A 181 14.03 -8.12 -2.53
N GLU A 182 15.29 -8.53 -2.65
CA GLU A 182 16.43 -7.62 -2.80
C GLU A 182 16.53 -7.03 -4.21
N TYR A 183 16.03 -7.75 -5.24
CA TYR A 183 15.99 -7.30 -6.64
C TYR A 183 14.80 -6.40 -6.95
N PHE A 184 13.66 -6.57 -6.28
CA PHE A 184 12.59 -5.57 -6.32
C PHE A 184 13.21 -4.28 -5.78
N ALA A 185 13.32 -3.28 -6.67
CA ALA A 185 14.15 -2.09 -6.56
C ALA A 185 13.68 -1.08 -5.49
N GLU A 186 13.25 -1.59 -4.33
CA GLU A 186 12.84 -0.85 -3.15
C GLU A 186 13.96 0.05 -2.60
N LEU A 187 15.21 -0.18 -3.04
CA LEU A 187 16.38 0.59 -2.62
C LEU A 187 17.10 1.33 -3.75
N GLY A 188 16.81 1.08 -5.03
CA GLY A 188 17.59 1.66 -6.14
C GLY A 188 17.48 3.19 -6.20
N TRP A 189 16.27 3.73 -6.01
CA TRP A 189 16.04 5.17 -5.90
C TRP A 189 16.47 5.72 -4.53
N MET A 190 16.46 4.91 -3.47
CA MET A 190 17.00 5.29 -2.15
C MET A 190 18.54 5.34 -2.12
N GLN A 191 19.22 4.54 -2.95
CA GLN A 191 20.68 4.39 -2.99
C GLN A 191 21.34 5.25 -4.10
N GLY A 192 20.61 5.58 -5.16
CA GLY A 192 21.14 6.25 -6.36
C GLY A 192 21.47 7.74 -6.20
N ARG A 193 21.17 8.38 -5.06
CA ARG A 193 21.52 9.78 -4.78
C ARG A 193 22.64 9.80 -3.72
N ARG A 194 23.87 10.01 -4.22
CA ARG A 194 25.23 9.76 -3.69
C ARG A 194 25.61 10.18 -2.25
N GLU A 195 24.70 10.61 -1.39
CA GLU A 195 25.04 11.11 -0.04
C GLU A 195 24.56 10.19 1.11
N LEU A 196 23.79 9.15 0.81
CA LEU A 196 23.28 8.18 1.78
C LEU A 196 23.92 6.80 1.57
N ALA A 197 25.22 6.70 1.89
CA ALA A 197 25.93 5.42 1.84
C ALA A 197 25.38 4.45 2.89
N PHE A 198 24.79 3.34 2.44
CA PHE A 198 24.43 2.22 3.30
C PHE A 198 25.60 1.22 3.38
N PRO A 199 25.87 0.61 4.55
CA PRO A 199 26.79 -0.50 4.61
C PRO A 199 26.23 -1.65 3.79
N SER A 200 27.01 -2.13 2.83
CA SER A 200 26.76 -3.38 2.14
C SER A 200 26.64 -4.48 3.19
N TYR A 201 25.50 -5.18 3.22
CA TYR A 201 25.49 -6.48 3.87
C TYR A 201 26.47 -7.37 3.10
N GLY A 202 27.56 -7.73 3.78
CA GLY A 202 28.65 -8.48 3.22
C GLY A 202 28.15 -9.83 2.71
N TRP A 203 28.54 -10.14 1.48
CA TRP A 203 28.43 -11.48 0.92
C TRP A 203 29.30 -12.44 1.74
N VAL A 204 28.70 -13.51 2.26
CA VAL A 204 29.39 -14.77 2.56
C VAL A 204 28.65 -15.87 1.83
#